data_AF-A0A2H0YR28-F1
#
_entry.id   AF-A0A2H0YR28-F1
#
_cell.length_a   1.000
_cell.length_b   1.000
_cell.length_c   1.000
_cell.angle_alpha   90.00
_cell.angle_beta   90.00
_cell.angle_gamma   90.00
#
_symmetry.space_group_name_H-M   'P 1'
#
loop_
_entity.id
_entity.type
_entity.pdbx_description
1 polymer ?
#
loop_
_entity_poly.entity_id
_entity_poly.type
_entity_poly.pdbx_seq_one_letter_code
_entity_poly.pdbx_strand_id
1 'polypeptide(L)'
;MSQPQHRDLTHGRWHSMTLAEQLGNVGSEYSRARRWKEKGSAELFKKAFARFLELMDLTITDSRWRGPRRRELARVREEACLEFLQVDPTGLSFTKYFDAMAVAARGFAK
;
A
#
# COMPACT_ATOMS: atom_id res chain seq x y z
N MET A 1 7.08 -12.91 7.67
CA MET A 1 5.73 -12.55 7.20
C MET A 1 4.92 -12.22 8.45
N SER A 2 4.47 -10.97 8.61
CA SER A 2 3.61 -10.60 9.75
C SER A 2 2.20 -11.13 9.53
N GLN A 3 1.57 -11.62 10.60
CA GLN A 3 0.15 -11.97 10.61
C GLN A 3 -0.69 -10.69 10.33
N PRO A 4 -1.73 -10.76 9.48
CA PRO A 4 -2.61 -9.63 9.26
C PRO A 4 -3.31 -9.26 10.57
N GLN A 5 -3.21 -7.99 10.96
CA GLN A 5 -3.81 -7.44 12.17
C GLN A 5 -5.34 -7.28 12.03
N HIS A 6 -5.86 -7.23 10.80
CA HIS A 6 -7.29 -7.10 10.53
C HIS A 6 -7.89 -8.37 9.92
N ARG A 7 -8.69 -9.09 10.72
CA ARG A 7 -9.41 -10.32 10.32
C ARG A 7 -10.26 -10.15 9.06
N ASP A 8 -10.81 -8.97 8.77
CA ASP A 8 -11.69 -8.77 7.59
C ASP A 8 -10.98 -8.83 6.23
N LEU A 9 -9.64 -8.75 6.20
CA LEU A 9 -8.87 -9.05 4.99
C LEU A 9 -8.92 -10.53 4.61
N THR A 10 -9.17 -11.40 5.59
CA THR A 10 -8.94 -12.86 5.50
C THR A 10 -10.10 -13.65 4.88
N HIS A 11 -11.25 -13.03 4.61
CA HIS A 11 -12.37 -13.70 3.93
C HIS A 11 -12.21 -13.78 2.39
N GLY A 12 -10.98 -13.76 1.87
CA GLY A 12 -10.69 -13.95 0.44
C GLY A 12 -10.99 -12.76 -0.48
N ARG A 13 -11.74 -11.76 -0.02
CA ARG A 13 -12.10 -10.56 -0.82
C ARG A 13 -10.87 -9.80 -1.34
N TRP A 14 -9.79 -9.72 -0.56
CA TRP A 14 -8.59 -9.03 -1.03
C TRP A 14 -8.01 -9.67 -2.28
N HIS A 15 -7.98 -11.01 -2.35
CA HIS A 15 -7.48 -11.75 -3.51
C HIS A 15 -8.49 -11.85 -4.65
N SER A 16 -9.75 -11.43 -4.47
CA SER A 16 -10.70 -11.28 -5.58
C SER A 16 -10.58 -9.92 -6.27
N MET A 17 -10.03 -8.91 -5.61
CA MET A 17 -9.77 -7.59 -6.19
C MET A 17 -8.75 -7.67 -7.34
N THR A 18 -8.92 -6.80 -8.33
CA THR A 18 -7.91 -6.49 -9.35
C THR A 18 -6.67 -5.85 -8.70
N LEU A 19 -5.54 -5.85 -9.42
CA LEU A 19 -4.33 -5.18 -8.94
C LEU A 19 -4.56 -3.68 -8.71
N ALA A 20 -5.35 -3.03 -9.57
CA ALA A 20 -5.67 -1.61 -9.44
C ALA A 20 -6.48 -1.32 -8.17
N GLU A 21 -7.47 -2.15 -7.84
CA GLU A 21 -8.25 -2.02 -6.60
C GLU A 21 -7.38 -2.26 -5.35
N GLN A 22 -6.52 -3.29 -5.37
CA GLN A 22 -5.58 -3.54 -4.27
C GLN A 22 -4.67 -2.33 -4.06
N LEU A 23 -4.07 -1.81 -5.13
CA LEU A 23 -3.15 -0.67 -5.06
C LEU A 23 -3.86 0.66 -4.76
N GLY A 24 -5.11 0.85 -5.17
CA GLY A 24 -5.91 2.02 -4.78
C GLY A 24 -6.21 2.03 -3.28
N ASN A 25 -6.51 0.86 -2.70
CA ASN A 25 -6.69 0.70 -1.26
C ASN A 25 -5.38 0.91 -0.48
N VAL A 26 -4.26 0.34 -0.95
CA VAL A 26 -2.91 0.62 -0.44
C VAL A 26 -2.63 2.13 -0.46
N GLY A 27 -2.93 2.78 -1.59
CA GLY A 27 -2.73 4.21 -1.80
C GLY A 27 -3.47 5.10 -0.81
N SER A 28 -4.66 4.68 -0.39
CA SER A 28 -5.44 5.39 0.61
C SER A 28 -4.73 5.42 1.97
N GLU A 29 -4.09 4.31 2.36
CA GLU A 29 -3.33 4.21 3.61
C GLU A 29 -1.98 4.92 3.53
N TYR A 30 -1.34 4.89 2.37
CA TYR A 30 -0.15 5.71 2.07
C TYR A 30 -0.43 7.21 2.25
N SER A 31 -1.52 7.71 1.65
CA SER A 31 -1.95 9.11 1.77
C SER A 31 -2.29 9.48 3.22
N ARG A 32 -2.97 8.59 3.95
CA ARG A 32 -3.24 8.76 5.39
C ARG A 32 -1.95 8.84 6.21
N ALA A 33 -1.00 7.95 5.96
CA ALA A 33 0.29 7.95 6.66
C ALA A 33 1.02 9.27 6.44
N ARG A 34 1.14 9.73 5.19
CA ARG A 34 1.76 11.02 4.88
C ARG A 34 1.07 12.18 5.61
N ARG A 35 -0.25 12.28 5.50
CA ARG A 35 -1.03 13.33 6.16
C ARG A 35 -0.80 13.38 7.67
N TRP A 36 -0.74 12.23 8.35
CA TRP A 36 -0.53 12.22 9.80
C TRP A 36 0.93 12.49 10.18
N LYS A 37 1.88 12.10 9.34
CA LYS A 37 3.29 12.46 9.49
C LYS A 37 3.50 13.97 9.38
N GLU A 38 2.93 14.60 8.35
CA GLU A 38 2.96 16.07 8.15
C GLU A 38 2.33 16.83 9.33
N LYS A 39 1.26 16.27 9.92
CA LYS A 39 0.60 16.83 11.10
C LYS A 39 1.31 16.55 12.43
N GLY A 40 2.45 15.85 12.42
CA GLY A 40 3.18 15.50 13.63
C GLY A 40 2.47 14.47 14.54
N SER A 41 1.43 13.80 14.06
CA SER A 41 0.68 12.82 14.86
C SER A 41 1.31 11.43 14.73
N ALA A 42 2.29 11.15 15.59
CA ALA A 42 3.06 9.90 15.54
C ALA A 42 2.18 8.63 15.66
N GLU A 43 1.16 8.65 16.52
CA GLU A 43 0.29 7.50 16.74
C GLU A 43 -0.60 7.20 15.51
N LEU A 44 -1.19 8.23 14.92
CA LEU A 44 -2.03 8.07 13.73
C LEU A 44 -1.20 7.72 12.49
N PHE A 45 0.02 8.25 12.39
CA PHE A 45 0.99 7.85 11.39
C PHE A 45 1.33 6.36 11.52
N LYS A 46 1.71 5.88 12.71
CA LYS A 46 2.06 4.48 12.96
C LYS A 46 0.93 3.53 12.55
N LYS A 47 -0.32 3.86 12.90
CA LYS A 47 -1.50 3.06 12.53
C LYS A 47 -1.70 2.98 11.01
N ALA A 48 -1.67 4.13 10.33
CA ALA A 48 -1.84 4.16 8.87
C ALA A 48 -0.67 3.48 8.14
N PHE A 49 0.56 3.66 8.62
CA PHE A 49 1.75 3.05 8.03
C PHE A 49 1.79 1.54 8.23
N ALA A 50 1.44 1.05 9.43
CA ALA A 50 1.30 -0.39 9.68
C ALA A 50 0.24 -1.02 8.75
N ARG A 51 -0.89 -0.34 8.56
CA ARG A 51 -1.93 -0.78 7.64
C ARG A 51 -1.47 -0.78 6.18
N PHE A 52 -0.75 0.25 5.74
CA PHE A 52 -0.13 0.29 4.42
C PHE A 52 0.78 -0.92 4.18
N LEU A 53 1.66 -1.25 5.14
CA LEU A 53 2.57 -2.40 5.04
C LEU A 53 1.81 -3.72 4.96
N GLU A 54 0.78 -3.89 5.79
CA GLU A 54 -0.07 -5.08 5.75
C GLU A 54 -0.75 -5.28 4.39
N LEU A 55 -1.32 -4.22 3.81
CA LEU A 55 -1.96 -4.29 2.49
C LEU A 55 -0.94 -4.56 1.37
N MET A 56 0.27 -3.99 1.47
CA MET A 56 1.36 -4.30 0.55
C MET A 56 1.79 -5.77 0.66
N ASP A 57 1.97 -6.29 1.88
CA ASP A 57 2.36 -7.68 2.10
C ASP A 57 1.29 -8.65 1.58
N LEU A 58 0.00 -8.35 1.77
CA LEU A 58 -1.09 -9.12 1.17
C LEU A 58 -1.08 -9.06 -0.37
N THR A 59 -0.78 -7.91 -0.94
CA THR A 59 -0.69 -7.76 -2.40
C THR A 59 0.52 -8.50 -2.97
N ILE A 60 1.67 -8.47 -2.30
CA ILE A 60 2.91 -9.16 -2.70
C ILE A 60 2.75 -10.69 -2.64
N THR A 61 2.04 -11.18 -1.62
CA THR A 61 1.82 -12.62 -1.40
C THR A 61 0.79 -13.22 -2.36
N ASP A 62 0.00 -12.39 -3.04
CA ASP A 62 -0.93 -12.84 -4.07
C ASP A 62 -0.20 -13.60 -5.18
N SER A 63 -0.61 -14.84 -5.42
CA SER A 63 0.01 -15.71 -6.42
C SER A 63 -0.25 -15.27 -7.86
N ARG A 64 -1.21 -14.38 -8.10
CA ARG A 64 -1.50 -13.83 -9.44
C ARG A 64 -0.41 -12.87 -9.92
N TRP A 65 0.34 -12.26 -8.99
CA TRP A 65 1.35 -11.22 -9.29
C TRP A 65 2.79 -11.74 -9.29
N ARG A 66 3.03 -13.02 -9.57
CA ARG A 66 4.38 -13.64 -9.57
C ARG A 66 5.36 -12.97 -10.55
N GLY A 67 6.65 -13.23 -10.35
CA GLY A 67 7.72 -12.82 -11.26
C GLY A 67 8.00 -11.31 -11.21
N PRO A 68 8.16 -10.62 -12.37
CA PRO A 68 8.47 -9.20 -12.42
C PRO A 68 7.50 -8.32 -11.61
N ARG A 69 6.19 -8.60 -11.64
CA ARG A 69 5.20 -7.80 -10.89
C ARG A 69 5.44 -7.83 -9.39
N ARG A 70 5.71 -9.01 -8.81
CA ARG A 70 6.03 -9.16 -7.38
C ARG A 70 7.27 -8.37 -7.00
N ARG A 71 8.29 -8.36 -7.87
CA ARG A 71 9.53 -7.58 -7.62
C ARG A 71 9.24 -6.10 -7.58
N GLU A 72 8.44 -5.58 -8.51
CA GLU A 72 8.04 -4.17 -8.50
C GLU A 72 7.20 -3.83 -7.27
N LEU A 73 6.27 -4.70 -6.86
CA LEU A 73 5.50 -4.50 -5.62
C LEU A 73 6.40 -4.48 -4.37
N ALA A 74 7.39 -5.35 -4.30
CA ALA A 74 8.37 -5.34 -3.22
C ALA A 74 9.20 -4.05 -3.21
N ARG A 75 9.63 -3.56 -4.38
CA ARG A 75 10.32 -2.27 -4.51
C ARG A 75 9.47 -1.10 -4.05
N VAL A 76 8.19 -1.03 -4.45
CA VAL A 76 7.27 0.01 -3.98
C VAL A 76 7.18 0.01 -2.45
N ARG A 77 7.13 -1.17 -1.82
CA ARG A 77 7.11 -1.29 -0.36
C ARG A 77 8.42 -0.78 0.27
N GLU A 78 9.56 -1.14 -0.29
CA GLU A 78 10.89 -0.72 0.18
C GLU A 78 11.06 0.81 0.07
N GLU A 79 10.77 1.38 -1.09
CA GLU A 79 10.87 2.82 -1.34
C GLU A 79 9.94 3.63 -0.42
N ALA A 80 8.70 3.16 -0.20
CA ALA A 80 7.80 3.80 0.75
C ALA A 80 8.31 3.74 2.21
N CYS A 81 9.05 2.68 2.58
CA CYS A 81 9.71 2.63 3.90
C CYS A 81 10.85 3.65 3.98
N LEU A 82 11.65 3.80 2.93
CA LEU A 82 12.74 4.79 2.87
C LEU A 82 12.19 6.22 3.04
N GLU A 83 11.12 6.55 2.32
CA GLU A 83 10.41 7.84 2.45
C GLU A 83 9.87 8.06 3.87
N PHE A 84 9.12 7.09 4.40
CA PHE A 84 8.43 7.29 5.67
C PHE A 84 9.34 7.24 6.89
N LEU A 85 10.44 6.48 6.83
CA LEU A 85 11.40 6.37 7.93
C LEU A 85 12.51 7.44 7.85
N GLN A 86 12.43 8.36 6.90
CA GLN A 86 13.38 9.47 6.72
C GLN A 86 14.83 8.99 6.53
N VAL A 87 15.01 7.81 5.94
CA VAL A 87 16.32 7.31 5.54
C VAL A 87 16.80 8.06 4.29
N ASP A 88 15.86 8.53 3.46
CA ASP A 88 16.12 9.44 2.34
C ASP A 88 14.96 10.45 2.14
N PRO A 89 15.14 11.72 2.52
CA PRO A 89 14.12 12.76 2.32
C PRO A 89 13.99 13.23 0.85
N THR A 90 14.85 12.76 -0.07
CA THR A 90 14.77 13.05 -1.51
C THR A 90 14.00 11.99 -2.31
N GLY A 91 13.49 10.96 -1.61
CA GLY A 91 12.72 9.87 -2.20
C GLY A 91 11.50 10.33 -3.01
N LEU A 92 11.21 9.58 -4.07
CA LEU A 92 10.05 9.83 -4.94
C LEU A 92 8.74 9.59 -4.20
N SER A 93 7.86 10.58 -4.21
CA SER A 93 6.49 10.43 -3.72
C SER A 93 5.66 9.50 -4.63
N PHE A 94 5.12 8.41 -4.09
CA PHE A 94 4.20 7.49 -4.77
C PHE A 94 2.76 7.99 -4.89
N THR A 95 2.43 9.20 -4.44
CA THR A 95 1.05 9.74 -4.54
C THR A 95 0.49 9.64 -5.96
N LYS A 96 1.21 10.13 -6.97
CA LYS A 96 0.74 10.07 -8.36
C LYS A 96 0.56 8.63 -8.85
N TYR A 97 1.43 7.72 -8.42
CA TYR A 97 1.34 6.30 -8.76
C TYR A 97 0.06 5.67 -8.16
N PHE A 98 -0.19 5.91 -6.88
CA PHE A 98 -1.37 5.38 -6.20
C PHE A 98 -2.68 6.04 -6.66
N ASP A 99 -2.67 7.33 -6.95
CA ASP A 99 -3.84 8.03 -7.50
C ASP A 99 -4.22 7.46 -8.87
N ALA A 100 -3.25 7.17 -9.73
CA ALA A 100 -3.50 6.51 -11.01
C ALA A 100 -4.13 5.13 -10.83
N MET A 101 -3.69 4.35 -9.83
CA MET A 101 -4.30 3.05 -9.52
C MET A 101 -5.73 3.20 -8.97
N ALA A 102 -5.99 4.20 -8.13
CA ALA A 102 -7.33 4.49 -7.62
C ALA A 102 -8.30 4.92 -8.74
N VAL A 103 -7.81 5.70 -9.73
CA VAL A 103 -8.59 6.04 -10.93
C VAL A 103 -8.85 4.80 -11.77
N ALA A 104 -7.82 3.98 -12.03
CA ALA A 104 -7.96 2.74 -12.80
C ALA A 104 -8.95 1.77 -12.13
N ALA A 105 -8.92 1.63 -10.80
CA ALA A 105 -9.83 0.79 -10.05
C ALA A 105 -11.31 1.13 -10.32
N ARG A 106 -11.63 2.42 -10.50
CA ARG A 106 -13.00 2.88 -10.83
C ARG A 106 -13.41 2.58 -12.28
N GLY A 107 -12.45 2.48 -13.21
CA GLY A 107 -12.71 2.11 -14.61
C GLY A 107 -12.90 0.61 -14.82
N PHE A 108 -12.51 -0.22 -13.85
CA PHE A 108 -12.64 -1.68 -13.89
C PHE A 108 -13.72 -2.23 -12.95
N ALA A 109 -14.38 -1.38 -12.16
CA ALA A 109 -15.54 -1.75 -11.37
C ALA A 109 -16.71 -2.07 -12.31
N LYS A 110 -16.98 -3.36 -12.51
CA LYS A 110 -18.19 -3.86 -13.18
C LYS A 110 -19.36 -3.92 -12.22
#